data_AF-A6G3F0-F1
#
_entry.id   AF-A6G3F0-F1
#
_cell.length_a   1.000
_cell.length_b   1.000
_cell.length_c   1.000
_cell.angle_alpha   90.00
_cell.angle_beta   90.00
_cell.angle_gamma   90.00
#
_symmetry.space_group_name_H-M   'P 1'
#
loop_
_entity.id
_entity.type
_entity.pdbx_description
1 polymer ?
#
loop_
_entity_poly.entity_id
_entity_poly.type
_entity_poly.pdbx_seq_one_letter_code
_entity_poly.pdbx_strand_id
1 'polypeptide(L)'
;MLDRLAARLCLLSPALLGLSCQAPPDISGELEYFADVYNVSVGLRCECHQEYGYASGPECEEGVGSIDLERRGCIADALEGHEEGAKGYLECVNDALDVLVACLEADNECIEGAGMTCLSDYDTTRAGCSGLASVQRDSFQACLP
;
A
#
# COMPACT_ATOMS: atom_id res chain seq x y z
N MET A 1 -21.34 -28.89 -10.53
CA MET A 1 -21.59 -28.22 -11.83
C MET A 1 -22.94 -27.53 -11.70
N LEU A 2 -23.02 -26.26 -12.12
CA LEU A 2 -24.17 -25.32 -11.96
C LEU A 2 -24.21 -24.76 -10.52
N ASP A 3 -24.08 -23.46 -10.23
CA ASP A 3 -24.66 -22.30 -10.92
C ASP A 3 -23.67 -21.13 -11.04
N ARG A 4 -23.13 -20.94 -12.24
CA ARG A 4 -22.78 -19.60 -12.75
C ARG A 4 -24.08 -19.04 -13.30
N LEU A 5 -24.59 -17.91 -12.79
CA LEU A 5 -25.51 -16.99 -13.50
C LEU A 5 -25.97 -15.87 -12.55
N ALA A 6 -25.13 -14.86 -12.36
CA ALA A 6 -25.59 -13.51 -12.04
C ALA A 6 -25.10 -12.57 -13.14
N ALA A 7 -25.49 -12.88 -14.38
CA ALA A 7 -25.44 -11.94 -15.49
C ALA A 7 -26.44 -10.83 -15.16
N ARG A 8 -25.98 -9.73 -14.58
CA ARG A 8 -26.76 -8.51 -14.45
C ARG A 8 -27.11 -8.02 -15.85
N LEU A 9 -28.37 -8.22 -16.20
CA LEU A 9 -29.01 -7.69 -17.38
C LEU A 9 -28.88 -6.16 -17.41
N CYS A 10 -27.99 -5.64 -18.24
CA CYS A 10 -28.08 -4.29 -18.76
C CYS A 10 -29.23 -4.22 -19.78
N LEU A 11 -30.48 -4.15 -19.28
CA LEU A 11 -31.67 -3.93 -20.11
C LEU A 11 -31.70 -2.48 -20.61
N LEU A 12 -31.13 -2.29 -21.80
CA LEU A 12 -31.51 -1.38 -22.89
C LEU A 12 -32.45 -0.20 -22.53
N SER A 13 -31.85 0.98 -22.36
CA SER A 13 -32.46 2.28 -22.68
C SER A 13 -31.61 2.98 -23.75
N PRO A 14 -32.11 3.26 -24.98
CA PRO A 14 -31.27 3.70 -26.10
C PRO A 14 -30.81 5.19 -26.08
N ALA A 15 -30.94 5.92 -24.98
CA ALA A 15 -30.89 7.40 -25.01
C ALA A 15 -29.78 8.07 -24.18
N LEU A 16 -28.85 7.34 -23.57
CA LEU A 16 -27.71 7.90 -22.82
C LEU A 16 -26.40 7.17 -23.21
N LEU A 17 -26.01 7.32 -24.48
CA LEU A 17 -24.76 6.79 -25.03
C LEU A 17 -23.57 7.66 -24.58
N GLY A 18 -22.93 7.29 -23.48
CA GLY A 18 -21.67 7.91 -23.07
C GLY A 18 -21.13 7.52 -21.70
N LEU A 19 -21.95 6.95 -20.81
CA LEU A 19 -21.47 6.36 -19.56
C LEU A 19 -21.04 4.92 -19.84
N SER A 20 -19.83 4.79 -20.38
CA SER A 20 -19.11 3.53 -20.50
C SER A 20 -19.21 2.78 -19.17
N CYS A 21 -19.84 1.60 -19.16
CA CYS A 21 -19.71 0.65 -18.06
C CYS A 21 -18.28 0.07 -18.06
N GLN A 22 -17.27 0.93 -17.87
CA GLN A 22 -15.92 0.45 -17.59
C GLN A 22 -15.99 -0.15 -16.19
N ALA A 23 -15.60 -1.42 -16.10
CA ALA A 23 -15.34 -2.01 -14.80
C ALA A 23 -14.31 -1.13 -14.07
N PRO A 24 -14.43 -0.97 -12.74
CA PRO A 24 -13.38 -0.31 -11.98
C PRO A 24 -12.04 -0.96 -12.29
N PRO A 25 -10.94 -0.18 -12.26
CA PRO A 25 -9.62 -0.76 -12.50
C PRO A 25 -9.32 -1.83 -11.44
N ASP A 26 -8.67 -2.90 -11.86
CA ASP A 26 -8.14 -3.91 -10.96
C ASP A 26 -6.88 -3.35 -10.29
N ILE A 27 -6.89 -3.29 -8.95
CA ILE A 27 -5.80 -2.78 -8.10
C ILE A 27 -5.02 -3.91 -7.41
N SER A 28 -5.33 -5.17 -7.71
CA SER A 28 -4.73 -6.32 -7.02
C SER A 28 -3.22 -6.38 -7.17
N GLY A 29 -2.69 -6.00 -8.34
CA GLY A 29 -1.26 -5.96 -8.60
C GLY A 29 -0.55 -4.87 -7.79
N GLU A 30 -1.12 -3.68 -7.71
CA GLU A 30 -0.59 -2.56 -6.93
C GLU A 30 -0.61 -2.86 -5.43
N LEU A 31 -1.62 -3.58 -4.95
CA LEU A 31 -1.71 -4.05 -3.56
C LEU A 31 -0.72 -5.16 -3.23
N GLU A 32 -0.53 -6.11 -4.13
CA GLU A 32 0.49 -7.16 -3.98
C GLU A 32 1.89 -6.53 -3.92
N TYR A 33 2.18 -5.61 -4.85
CA TYR A 33 3.43 -4.87 -4.84
C TYR A 33 3.62 -4.05 -3.57
N PHE A 34 2.60 -3.30 -3.14
CA PHE A 34 2.65 -2.52 -1.90
C PHE A 34 3.02 -3.40 -0.70
N ALA A 35 2.36 -4.55 -0.56
CA ALA A 35 2.61 -5.47 0.55
C ALA A 35 4.04 -6.03 0.52
N ASP A 36 4.50 -6.46 -0.66
CA ASP A 36 5.83 -7.04 -0.83
C ASP A 36 6.93 -6.01 -0.54
N VAL A 37 6.85 -4.81 -1.13
CA VAL A 37 7.86 -3.76 -0.94
C VAL A 37 7.83 -3.20 0.49
N TYR A 38 6.64 -3.05 1.08
CA TYR A 38 6.54 -2.69 2.50
C TYR A 38 7.29 -3.71 3.36
N ASN A 39 7.03 -5.01 3.17
CA ASN A 39 7.68 -6.07 3.96
C ASN A 39 9.21 -6.10 3.75
N VAL A 40 9.69 -5.84 2.53
CA VAL A 40 11.13 -5.66 2.26
C VAL A 40 11.69 -4.48 3.04
N SER A 41 11.01 -3.33 3.03
CA SER A 41 11.44 -2.14 3.78
C SER A 41 11.52 -2.38 5.28
N VAL A 42 10.62 -3.21 5.83
CA VAL A 42 10.65 -3.61 7.25
C VAL A 42 11.91 -4.42 7.56
N GLY A 43 12.24 -5.41 6.72
CA GLY A 43 13.45 -6.21 6.87
C GLY A 43 14.71 -5.33 6.87
N LEU A 44 14.84 -4.48 5.86
CA LEU A 44 15.98 -3.55 5.73
C LEU A 44 16.08 -2.58 6.91
N ARG A 45 14.95 -2.01 7.34
CA ARG A 45 14.91 -1.15 8.53
C ARG A 45 15.43 -1.87 9.77
N CYS A 46 15.07 -3.13 9.92
CA CYS A 46 15.39 -3.92 11.10
C CYS A 46 16.80 -4.53 11.09
N GLU A 47 17.56 -4.41 10.00
CA GLU A 47 19.01 -4.67 10.02
C GLU A 47 19.70 -3.74 11.03
N CYS A 48 19.29 -2.46 11.06
CA CYS A 48 19.77 -1.42 11.97
C CYS A 48 18.86 -1.22 13.21
N HIS A 49 18.24 -2.29 13.71
CA HIS A 49 17.28 -2.29 14.83
C HIS A 49 17.63 -1.42 16.06
N GLN A 50 18.92 -1.24 16.36
CA GLN A 50 19.39 -0.45 17.51
C GLN A 50 19.04 1.04 17.36
N GLU A 51 19.00 1.57 16.14
CA GLU A 51 18.60 2.96 15.88
C GLU A 51 17.14 3.22 16.28
N TYR A 52 16.32 2.18 16.19
CA TYR A 52 14.90 2.21 16.49
C TYR A 52 14.58 1.78 17.92
N GLY A 53 15.61 1.52 18.74
CA GLY A 53 15.45 1.17 20.15
C GLY A 53 15.06 -0.28 20.43
N TYR A 54 15.13 -1.16 19.43
CA TYR A 54 14.89 -2.60 19.61
C TYR A 54 16.19 -3.33 20.00
N ALA A 55 16.07 -4.45 20.72
CA ALA A 55 17.24 -5.23 21.14
C ALA A 55 17.73 -6.22 20.07
N SER A 56 16.90 -6.53 19.06
CA SER A 56 17.26 -7.42 17.95
C SER A 56 16.46 -7.11 16.68
N GLY A 57 16.96 -7.57 15.53
CA GLY A 57 16.24 -7.51 14.24
C GLY A 57 14.85 -8.15 14.29
N PRO A 58 14.69 -9.40 14.79
CA PRO A 58 13.37 -10.03 14.91
C PRO A 58 12.39 -9.28 15.82
N GLU A 59 12.86 -8.71 16.93
CA GLU A 59 12.02 -7.86 17.79
C GLU A 59 11.57 -6.59 17.07
N CYS A 60 12.46 -6.00 16.26
CA CYS A 60 12.10 -4.90 15.38
C CYS A 60 11.06 -5.31 14.35
N GLU A 61 11.23 -6.42 13.64
CA GLU A 61 10.27 -6.88 12.62
C GLU A 61 8.89 -7.16 13.23
N GLU A 62 8.84 -7.74 14.45
CA GLU A 62 7.60 -7.95 15.19
C GLU A 62 6.95 -6.63 15.64
N GLY A 63 7.74 -5.72 16.23
CA GLY A 63 7.25 -4.44 16.73
C GLY A 63 6.80 -3.48 15.63
N VAL A 64 7.44 -3.56 14.48
CA VAL A 64 7.08 -2.85 13.25
C VAL A 64 5.87 -3.50 12.57
N GLY A 65 5.85 -4.82 12.49
CA GLY A 65 4.83 -5.60 11.80
C GLY A 65 4.98 -5.65 10.28
N SER A 66 4.24 -6.56 9.65
CA SER A 66 4.26 -6.81 8.21
C SER A 66 2.86 -6.76 7.60
N ILE A 67 2.77 -6.57 6.29
CA ILE A 67 1.51 -6.69 5.54
C ILE A 67 1.31 -8.16 5.18
N ASP A 68 0.53 -8.87 6.00
CA ASP A 68 0.14 -10.25 5.77
C ASP A 68 -1.19 -10.37 4.97
N LEU A 69 -1.74 -11.58 4.87
CA LEU A 69 -3.02 -11.80 4.18
C LEU A 69 -4.19 -11.06 4.84
N GLU A 70 -4.22 -10.94 6.17
CA GLU A 70 -5.30 -10.27 6.89
C GLU A 70 -5.25 -8.77 6.65
N ARG A 71 -4.07 -8.16 6.77
CA ARG A 71 -3.86 -6.74 6.50
C ARG A 71 -4.12 -6.39 5.03
N ARG A 72 -3.72 -7.24 4.08
CA ARG A 72 -4.10 -7.06 2.66
C ARG A 72 -5.61 -7.09 2.45
N GLY A 73 -6.32 -8.00 3.12
CA GLY A 73 -7.78 -8.04 3.10
C GLY A 73 -8.39 -6.74 3.62
N CYS A 74 -7.92 -6.25 4.77
CA CYS A 74 -8.34 -4.97 5.33
C CYS A 74 -8.13 -3.81 4.35
N ILE A 75 -6.96 -3.73 3.72
CA ILE A 75 -6.64 -2.68 2.74
C ILE A 75 -7.57 -2.79 1.52
N ALA A 76 -7.80 -3.98 0.99
CA ALA A 76 -8.70 -4.18 -0.14
C ALA A 76 -10.13 -3.73 0.19
N ASP A 77 -10.63 -4.09 1.38
CA ASP A 77 -11.95 -3.68 1.85
C ASP A 77 -12.03 -2.16 2.06
N ALA A 78 -10.96 -1.52 2.55
CA ALA A 78 -10.90 -0.07 2.73
C ALA A 78 -10.95 0.72 1.41
N LEU A 79 -10.58 0.07 0.30
CA LEU A 79 -10.50 0.67 -1.03
C LEU A 79 -11.65 0.23 -1.97
N GLU A 80 -12.52 -0.68 -1.52
CA GLU A 80 -13.66 -1.18 -2.29
C GLU A 80 -14.58 -0.03 -2.74
N GLY A 81 -14.90 0.00 -4.05
CA GLY A 81 -15.72 1.04 -4.67
C GLY A 81 -14.99 2.37 -4.91
N HIS A 82 -13.69 2.43 -4.62
CA HIS A 82 -12.83 3.59 -4.82
C HIS A 82 -11.58 3.27 -5.66
N GLU A 83 -11.63 2.22 -6.47
CA GLU A 83 -10.47 1.63 -7.14
C GLU A 83 -9.78 2.59 -8.10
N GLU A 84 -10.52 3.47 -8.77
CA GLU A 84 -9.94 4.48 -9.67
C GLU A 84 -9.03 5.47 -8.93
N GLY A 85 -9.47 5.95 -7.77
CA GLY A 85 -8.66 6.80 -6.90
C GLY A 85 -7.56 6.03 -6.18
N ALA A 86 -7.85 4.78 -5.81
CA ALA A 86 -6.93 3.89 -5.12
C ALA A 86 -5.73 3.52 -6.00
N LYS A 87 -5.93 3.26 -7.30
CA LYS A 87 -4.85 2.92 -8.23
C LYS A 87 -3.77 4.00 -8.24
N GLY A 88 -4.14 5.25 -8.52
CA GLY A 88 -3.18 6.36 -8.55
C GLY A 88 -2.56 6.66 -7.19
N TYR A 89 -3.31 6.44 -6.10
CA TYR A 89 -2.77 6.56 -4.76
C TYR A 89 -1.72 5.48 -4.48
N LEU A 90 -2.02 4.21 -4.75
CA LEU A 90 -1.11 3.08 -4.54
C LEU A 90 0.13 3.18 -5.42
N GLU A 91 0.01 3.56 -6.69
CA GLU A 91 1.16 3.82 -7.57
C GLU A 91 2.11 4.85 -6.94
N CYS A 92 1.59 5.97 -6.43
CA CYS A 92 2.40 6.99 -5.75
C CYS A 92 3.05 6.48 -4.45
N VAL A 93 2.31 5.72 -3.63
CA VAL A 93 2.85 5.16 -2.38
C VAL A 93 3.91 4.09 -2.67
N ASN A 94 3.72 3.31 -3.73
CA ASN A 94 4.68 2.29 -4.19
C ASN A 94 5.97 2.94 -4.69
N ASP A 95 5.89 4.01 -5.48
CA ASP A 95 7.08 4.79 -5.88
C ASP A 95 7.82 5.33 -4.64
N ALA A 96 7.09 5.79 -3.62
CA ALA A 96 7.70 6.25 -2.37
C ALA A 96 8.37 5.11 -1.59
N LEU A 97 7.76 3.93 -1.57
CA LEU A 97 8.34 2.72 -0.95
C LEU A 97 9.60 2.26 -1.67
N ASP A 98 9.65 2.33 -2.99
CA ASP A 98 10.85 1.98 -3.77
C ASP A 98 12.03 2.90 -3.42
N VAL A 99 11.76 4.21 -3.28
CA VAL A 99 12.75 5.19 -2.84
C VAL A 99 13.21 4.89 -1.40
N LEU A 100 12.30 4.51 -0.51
CA LEU A 100 12.63 4.09 0.85
C LEU A 100 13.56 2.88 0.85
N VAL A 101 13.20 1.83 0.10
CA VAL A 101 14.01 0.60 -0.02
C VAL A 101 15.41 0.93 -0.53
N ALA A 102 15.52 1.69 -1.63
CA ALA A 102 16.82 2.10 -2.17
C ALA A 102 17.64 2.94 -1.18
N CYS A 103 16.99 3.79 -0.37
CA CYS A 103 17.64 4.58 0.67
C CYS A 103 18.17 3.70 1.80
N LEU A 104 17.38 2.73 2.28
CA LEU A 104 17.78 1.80 3.33
C LEU A 104 18.89 0.85 2.86
N GLU A 105 18.84 0.37 1.60
CA GLU A 105 19.90 -0.46 1.01
C GLU A 105 21.24 0.29 0.92
N ALA A 106 21.20 1.61 0.71
CA ALA A 106 22.38 2.47 0.68
C ALA A 106 22.97 2.72 2.08
N ASP A 107 22.20 2.49 3.15
CA ASP A 107 22.60 2.63 4.56
C ASP A 107 22.91 1.27 5.23
N ASN A 108 23.64 0.41 4.52
CA ASN A 108 24.01 -0.91 5.03
C ASN A 108 25.05 -0.90 6.17
N GLU A 109 25.55 0.28 6.54
CA GLU A 109 26.50 0.48 7.66
C GLU A 109 25.81 1.01 8.92
N CYS A 110 24.49 1.20 8.92
CA CYS A 110 23.73 1.76 10.03
C CYS A 110 24.31 3.10 10.50
N ILE A 111 24.44 4.04 9.58
CA ILE A 111 24.96 5.37 9.88
C ILE A 111 23.91 6.10 10.72
N GLU A 112 24.30 6.52 11.94
CA GLU A 112 23.40 7.14 12.91
C GLU A 112 22.43 8.14 12.28
N GLY A 113 21.15 7.75 12.21
CA GLY A 113 20.05 8.61 11.76
C GLY A 113 19.80 8.65 10.25
N ALA A 114 20.58 7.94 9.44
CA ALA A 114 20.34 7.81 8.01
C ALA A 114 19.02 7.04 7.73
N GLY A 115 18.80 5.90 8.39
CA GLY A 115 17.53 5.17 8.32
C GLY A 115 16.31 6.02 8.73
N MET A 116 16.43 6.82 9.79
CA MET A 116 15.38 7.76 10.22
C MET A 116 15.12 8.86 9.17
N THR A 117 16.16 9.31 8.48
CA THR A 117 16.03 10.27 7.37
C THR A 117 15.28 9.64 6.20
N CYS A 118 15.63 8.41 5.80
CA CYS A 118 14.92 7.67 4.77
C CYS A 118 13.42 7.55 5.07
N LEU A 119 13.06 7.22 6.33
CA LEU A 119 11.66 7.13 6.76
C LEU A 119 10.94 8.48 6.74
N SER A 120 11.61 9.56 7.16
CA SER A 120 11.05 10.91 7.11
C SER A 120 10.74 11.35 5.67
N ASP A 121 11.63 11.03 4.73
CA ASP A 121 11.44 11.33 3.30
C ASP A 121 10.30 10.49 2.70
N TYR A 122 10.21 9.22 3.09
CA TYR A 122 9.08 8.36 2.74
C TYR A 122 7.75 8.93 3.24
N ASP A 123 7.65 9.27 4.53
CA ASP A 123 6.41 9.80 5.11
C ASP A 123 5.99 11.12 4.47
N THR A 124 6.97 11.98 4.17
CA THR A 124 6.73 13.24 3.45
C THR A 124 6.18 12.99 2.05
N THR A 125 6.78 12.06 1.31
CA THR A 125 6.38 11.71 -0.06
C THR A 125 4.99 11.07 -0.06
N ARG A 126 4.77 10.08 0.81
CA ARG A 126 3.47 9.39 0.99
C ARG A 126 2.35 10.35 1.37
N ALA A 127 2.61 11.32 2.25
CA ALA A 127 1.62 12.34 2.62
C ALA A 127 1.22 13.24 1.44
N GLY A 128 2.09 13.39 0.44
CA GLY A 128 1.83 14.09 -0.81
C GLY A 128 0.97 13.29 -1.80
N CYS A 129 0.79 11.98 -1.61
CA CYS A 129 0.01 11.16 -2.53
C CYS A 129 -1.48 11.53 -2.51
N SER A 130 -2.00 11.73 -3.73
CA SER A 130 -3.40 12.12 -4.01
C SER A 130 -4.16 10.97 -4.69
N GLY A 131 -5.46 11.13 -4.92
CA GLY A 131 -6.30 10.12 -5.56
C GLY A 131 -7.41 9.59 -4.66
N LEU A 132 -7.14 9.45 -3.36
CA LEU A 132 -8.13 9.11 -2.34
C LEU A 132 -8.61 10.34 -1.57
N ALA A 133 -9.90 10.38 -1.23
CA ALA A 133 -10.41 11.35 -0.25
C ALA A 133 -9.90 11.00 1.16
N SER A 134 -9.97 11.96 2.09
CA SER A 134 -9.37 11.81 3.42
C SER A 134 -9.86 10.55 4.14
N VAL A 135 -11.18 10.30 4.11
CA VAL A 135 -11.78 9.13 4.78
C VAL A 135 -11.22 7.82 4.25
N GLN A 136 -11.05 7.67 2.94
CA GLN A 136 -10.47 6.45 2.36
C GLN A 136 -8.98 6.29 2.69
N ARG A 137 -8.22 7.40 2.73
CA ARG A 137 -6.82 7.36 3.19
C ARG A 137 -6.70 6.98 4.66
N ASP A 138 -7.60 7.50 5.50
CA ASP A 138 -7.63 7.18 6.92
C ASP A 138 -7.98 5.70 7.13
N SER A 139 -8.95 5.17 6.37
CA SER A 139 -9.29 3.73 6.38
C SER A 139 -8.12 2.86 5.91
N PHE A 140 -7.43 3.24 4.83
CA PHE A 140 -6.22 2.57 4.37
C PHE A 140 -5.14 2.55 5.46
N GLN A 141 -4.88 3.69 6.09
CA GLN A 141 -3.87 3.83 7.15
C GLN A 141 -4.21 3.00 8.39
N ALA A 142 -5.49 2.87 8.72
CA ALA A 142 -5.94 2.06 9.86
C ALA A 142 -5.67 0.54 9.68
N CYS A 143 -5.43 0.09 8.46
CA CYS A 143 -5.05 -1.30 8.16
C CYS A 143 -3.53 -1.54 8.22
N LEU A 144 -2.72 -0.48 8.27
CA LEU A 144 -1.27 -0.61 8.33
C LEU A 144 -0.83 -1.04 9.75
N PRO A 145 0.34 -1.71 9.86
CA PRO A 145 0.89 -2.16 11.12
C PRO A 145 1.15 -1.07 12.15
#